data_AF-A0A519H7C5-F1
#
_entry.id   AF-A0A519H7C5-F1
#
_cell.length_a   1.000
_cell.length_b   1.000
_cell.length_c   1.000
_cell.angle_alpha   90.00
_cell.angle_beta   90.00
_cell.angle_gamma   90.00
#
_symmetry.space_group_name_H-M   'P 1'
#
loop_
_entity.id
_entity.type
_entity.pdbx_description
1 polymer ?
#
loop_
_entity_poly.entity_id
_entity_poly.type
_entity_poly.pdbx_seq_one_letter_code
_entity_poly.pdbx_strand_id
1 'polypeptide(L)'
;MNRLSFSRAAFVPMLMLLAISSVAEAQLARKPSFYAEPRQAPRPATASASVPALASRADFDRLARVYDRGTPMELPHVLFVIDRQARPARMHYIDTPRFQLHVRFVRDTGLSPNAGKREIDRNYLVPDRRFLFGTLSWQQNIASFTYEFWEGDRLTAPLLRQADAAVKASFFAPVKFKTNSTLHERRAAEAGIDAVTQEALIREQPYMPMNLGSATGRVRIVEQASGLAALTPDDIAVLRQVPLSLPPVAGVVTERPSTALSHVNLLAKGWGIPNAYVRDAATVLREHEGRWVALQVTASGYQLRPLSAEEVAARPPSRTASPATGSGTVDTPRPDLRETRLLPLASLRARNSTQCGAKAANLGAMQAARIASAFVPDGFCIPFAHYERFMRANGLATRLAQIEQSPGFATDPQVRRQALAALRDEIVQWPVDA
;
A
#
# COMPACT_ATOMS: atom_id res chain seq x y z
N MET A 1 41.22 -19.59 59.71
CA MET A 1 40.36 -18.45 60.10
C MET A 1 39.58 -17.98 58.88
N ASN A 2 38.28 -17.80 59.06
CA ASN A 2 37.27 -17.16 58.21
C ASN A 2 36.96 -17.68 56.79
N ARG A 3 35.76 -18.27 56.72
CA ARG A 3 34.87 -18.38 55.56
C ARG A 3 34.67 -17.01 54.91
N LEU A 4 34.48 -16.98 53.58
CA LEU A 4 33.56 -16.05 52.92
C LEU A 4 32.99 -16.71 51.66
N SER A 5 31.67 -16.84 51.70
CA SER A 5 30.77 -17.28 50.63
C SER A 5 30.68 -16.19 49.56
N PHE A 6 30.69 -16.57 48.29
CA PHE A 6 30.19 -15.72 47.21
C PHE A 6 29.09 -16.45 46.45
N SER A 7 27.89 -15.87 46.56
CA SER A 7 26.65 -16.27 45.92
C SER A 7 26.73 -16.05 44.41
N ARG A 8 26.29 -17.03 43.62
CA ARG A 8 26.12 -16.90 42.16
C ARG A 8 24.93 -15.98 41.86
N ALA A 9 25.20 -14.72 41.55
CA ALA A 9 24.22 -13.84 40.93
C ALA A 9 24.16 -14.14 39.43
N ALA A 10 22.97 -14.51 38.95
CA ALA A 10 22.68 -14.73 37.55
C ALA A 10 22.79 -13.41 36.76
N PHE A 11 23.74 -13.35 35.83
CA PHE A 11 23.79 -12.32 34.80
C PHE A 11 22.86 -12.74 33.66
N VAL A 12 21.67 -12.14 33.60
CA VAL A 12 20.83 -12.15 32.39
C VAL A 12 21.36 -11.03 31.49
N PRO A 13 21.88 -11.32 30.29
CA PRO A 13 22.24 -10.25 29.36
C PRO A 13 20.95 -9.68 28.78
N MET A 14 20.62 -8.47 29.19
CA MET A 14 19.56 -7.67 28.57
C MET A 14 20.02 -7.31 27.15
N LEU A 15 19.51 -8.06 26.17
CA LEU A 15 19.68 -7.74 24.76
C LEU A 15 18.93 -6.43 24.48
N MET A 16 19.64 -5.31 24.43
CA MET A 16 19.11 -4.07 23.87
C MET A 16 18.87 -4.31 22.37
N LEU A 17 17.61 -4.62 22.01
CA LEU A 17 17.13 -4.41 20.66
C LEU A 17 17.18 -2.91 20.37
N LEU A 18 18.25 -2.46 19.70
CA LEU A 18 18.24 -1.24 18.91
C LEU A 18 17.20 -1.44 17.79
N ALA A 19 15.95 -1.11 18.11
CA ALA A 19 14.92 -0.87 17.11
C ALA A 19 15.40 0.33 16.28
N ILE A 20 16.02 0.05 15.14
CA ILE A 20 16.15 1.03 14.07
C ILE A 20 14.73 1.25 13.55
N SER A 21 14.02 2.14 14.22
CA SER A 21 12.75 2.68 13.77
C SER A 21 13.01 3.54 12.54
N SER A 22 13.26 2.92 11.38
CA SER A 22 12.87 3.55 10.13
C SER A 22 11.35 3.61 10.18
N VAL A 23 10.81 4.72 10.69
CA VAL A 23 9.38 4.99 10.70
C VAL A 23 8.97 5.06 9.24
N ALA A 24 8.53 3.93 8.68
CA ALA A 24 7.99 3.88 7.34
C ALA A 24 6.81 4.86 7.30
N GLU A 25 6.96 5.92 6.50
CA GLU A 25 5.90 6.89 6.28
C GLU A 25 4.83 6.19 5.43
N ALA A 26 3.75 5.77 6.07
CA ALA A 26 2.68 5.04 5.40
C ALA A 26 1.83 5.98 4.54
N GLN A 27 1.65 5.64 3.26
CA GLN A 27 0.76 6.33 2.33
C GLN A 27 -0.54 5.53 2.16
N LEU A 28 -1.67 6.11 2.56
CA LEU A 28 -2.98 5.46 2.55
C LEU A 28 -3.62 5.36 1.16
N ALA A 29 -3.42 6.34 0.29
CA ALA A 29 -3.76 6.18 -1.11
C ALA A 29 -2.74 6.92 -1.98
N ARG A 30 -2.48 6.34 -3.15
CA ARG A 30 -1.58 6.97 -4.12
C ARG A 30 -2.23 8.28 -4.57
N LYS A 31 -1.49 9.39 -4.48
CA LYS A 31 -1.93 10.65 -5.09
C LYS A 31 -2.13 10.43 -6.60
N PRO A 32 -3.26 10.86 -7.19
CA PRO A 32 -3.43 10.85 -8.64
C PRO A 32 -2.24 11.53 -9.31
N SER A 33 -1.75 10.94 -10.41
CA SER A 33 -0.51 11.39 -11.03
C SER A 33 -0.70 11.58 -12.53
N PHE A 34 -0.02 12.59 -13.06
CA PHE A 34 -0.01 12.89 -14.49
C PHE A 34 0.28 11.64 -15.37
N TYR A 35 1.19 10.77 -14.94
CA TYR A 35 1.62 9.60 -15.71
C TYR A 35 0.55 8.51 -15.88
N ALA A 36 -0.52 8.55 -15.09
CA ALA A 36 -1.59 7.55 -15.13
C ALA A 36 -2.81 8.02 -15.97
N GLU A 37 -2.81 9.25 -16.46
CA GLU A 37 -3.97 9.88 -17.10
C GLU A 37 -3.81 10.02 -18.62
N PRO A 38 -4.90 9.93 -19.40
CA PRO A 38 -4.88 10.25 -20.83
C PRO A 38 -4.38 11.67 -21.08
N ARG A 39 -3.61 11.86 -22.17
CA ARG A 39 -3.11 13.18 -22.57
C ARG A 39 -4.28 14.08 -22.94
N GLN A 40 -4.51 15.15 -22.18
CA GLN A 40 -5.38 16.25 -22.58
C GLN A 40 -4.68 17.12 -23.63
N ALA A 41 -5.44 17.62 -24.61
CA ALA A 41 -4.93 18.53 -25.63
C ALA A 41 -4.41 19.82 -24.97
N PRO A 42 -3.23 20.33 -25.36
CA PRO A 42 -2.67 21.54 -24.79
C PRO A 42 -3.56 22.76 -25.11
N ARG A 43 -3.80 23.61 -24.11
CA ARG A 43 -4.45 24.92 -24.30
C ARG A 43 -3.48 25.91 -24.97
N PRO A 44 -4.00 26.84 -25.81
CA PRO A 44 -3.17 27.85 -26.49
C PRO A 44 -2.43 28.77 -25.51
N ALA A 45 -1.19 29.16 -25.87
CA ALA A 45 -0.20 29.80 -24.99
C ALA A 45 -0.45 31.29 -24.66
N THR A 46 -1.60 31.85 -25.05
CA THR A 46 -1.91 33.28 -24.93
C THR A 46 -2.31 33.72 -23.51
N ALA A 47 -2.63 32.78 -22.62
CA ALA A 47 -2.92 33.06 -21.21
C ALA A 47 -1.65 33.09 -20.33
N SER A 48 -1.70 33.86 -19.23
CA SER A 48 -0.62 33.89 -18.22
C SER A 48 -0.31 32.49 -17.69
N ALA A 49 0.98 32.17 -17.49
CA ALA A 49 1.42 30.87 -16.98
C ALA A 49 0.96 30.57 -15.54
N SER A 50 0.70 31.62 -14.77
CA SER A 50 0.17 31.56 -13.40
C SER A 50 -0.52 32.86 -13.00
N VAL A 51 -1.32 32.84 -11.95
CA VAL A 51 -1.87 34.04 -11.29
C VAL A 51 -1.44 34.08 -9.82
N PRO A 52 -1.30 35.27 -9.21
CA PRO A 52 -0.86 35.39 -7.81
C PRO A 52 -1.94 35.07 -6.78
N ALA A 53 -3.22 35.13 -7.18
CA ALA A 53 -4.37 34.86 -6.32
C ALA A 53 -5.53 34.27 -7.14
N LEU A 54 -6.38 33.48 -6.49
CA LEU A 54 -7.65 33.00 -7.04
C LEU A 54 -8.78 33.70 -6.28
N ALA A 55 -9.45 34.66 -6.92
CA ALA A 55 -10.47 35.50 -6.30
C ALA A 55 -11.88 34.88 -6.36
N SER A 56 -12.05 33.81 -7.14
CA SER A 56 -13.34 33.17 -7.35
C SER A 56 -13.23 31.69 -7.70
N ARG A 57 -14.35 30.98 -7.61
CA ARG A 57 -14.48 29.61 -8.13
C ARG A 57 -14.18 29.54 -9.62
N ALA A 58 -14.59 30.55 -10.39
CA ALA A 58 -14.31 30.62 -11.82
C ALA A 58 -12.80 30.71 -12.13
N ASP A 59 -12.02 31.43 -11.30
CA ASP A 59 -10.56 31.46 -11.44
C ASP A 59 -9.93 30.09 -11.19
N PHE A 60 -10.39 29.40 -10.13
CA PHE A 60 -9.95 28.04 -9.83
C PHE A 60 -10.28 27.09 -10.99
N ASP A 61 -11.54 27.04 -11.43
CA ASP A 61 -11.99 26.13 -12.50
C ASP A 61 -11.28 26.41 -13.83
N ARG A 62 -10.92 27.68 -14.10
CA ARG A 62 -10.14 28.05 -15.30
C ARG A 62 -8.74 27.45 -15.29
N LEU A 63 -8.07 27.43 -14.14
CA LEU A 63 -6.69 26.94 -13.98
C LEU A 63 -6.62 25.46 -13.58
N ALA A 64 -7.75 24.86 -13.21
CA ALA A 64 -7.81 23.50 -12.71
C ALA A 64 -7.68 22.47 -13.83
N ARG A 65 -6.98 21.39 -13.51
CA ARG A 65 -7.14 20.10 -14.18
C ARG A 65 -8.03 19.21 -13.31
N VAL A 66 -8.73 18.27 -13.93
CA VAL A 66 -9.59 17.32 -13.21
C VAL A 66 -9.01 15.92 -13.37
N TYR A 67 -8.67 15.27 -12.26
CA TYR A 67 -8.35 13.83 -12.23
C TYR A 67 -9.64 13.01 -12.17
N ASP A 68 -9.61 11.80 -12.71
CA ASP A 68 -10.70 10.80 -12.59
C ASP A 68 -12.09 11.37 -12.96
N ARG A 69 -12.15 12.24 -13.98
CA ARG A 69 -13.35 12.98 -14.39
C ARG A 69 -14.53 12.03 -14.63
N GLY A 70 -15.69 12.39 -14.10
CA GLY A 70 -16.93 11.61 -14.23
C GLY A 70 -17.00 10.37 -13.32
N THR A 71 -16.08 10.24 -12.36
CA THR A 71 -16.11 9.17 -11.36
C THR A 71 -16.32 9.75 -9.94
N PRO A 72 -16.67 8.92 -8.94
CA PRO A 72 -16.71 9.36 -7.54
C PRO A 72 -15.36 9.86 -6.98
N MET A 73 -14.26 9.59 -7.69
CA MET A 73 -12.90 10.01 -7.34
C MET A 73 -12.50 11.34 -8.02
N GLU A 74 -13.42 11.97 -8.75
CA GLU A 74 -13.13 13.17 -9.51
C GLU A 74 -12.53 14.28 -8.62
N LEU A 75 -11.32 14.72 -8.98
CA LEU A 75 -10.54 15.67 -8.18
C LEU A 75 -10.06 16.86 -9.04
N PRO A 76 -10.85 17.94 -9.11
CA PRO A 76 -10.41 19.22 -9.66
C PRO A 76 -9.27 19.78 -8.81
N HIS A 77 -8.17 20.16 -9.45
CA HIS A 77 -6.97 20.62 -8.76
C HIS A 77 -6.17 21.65 -9.56
N VAL A 78 -5.50 22.55 -8.83
CA VAL A 78 -4.56 23.56 -9.31
C VAL A 78 -3.22 23.34 -8.62
N LEU A 79 -2.14 23.24 -9.38
CA LEU A 79 -0.79 23.28 -8.81
C LEU A 79 -0.46 24.70 -8.38
N PHE A 80 0.25 24.84 -7.27
CA PHE A 80 0.81 26.12 -6.86
C PHE A 80 2.30 26.02 -6.50
N VAL A 81 3.00 27.14 -6.67
CA VAL A 81 4.39 27.34 -6.24
C VAL A 81 4.46 28.59 -5.36
N ILE A 82 5.10 28.47 -4.20
CA ILE A 82 5.52 29.65 -3.44
C ILE A 82 7.02 29.84 -3.65
N ASP A 83 7.42 30.93 -4.30
CA ASP A 83 8.82 31.35 -4.39
C ASP A 83 9.19 32.16 -3.15
N ARG A 84 9.95 31.53 -2.24
CA ARG A 84 10.37 32.11 -0.96
C ARG A 84 11.55 33.06 -1.09
N GLN A 85 12.27 33.02 -2.21
CA GLN A 85 13.41 33.89 -2.46
C GLN A 85 13.01 35.19 -3.15
N ALA A 86 11.83 35.25 -3.77
CA ALA A 86 11.24 36.52 -4.18
C ALA A 86 11.11 37.47 -2.97
N ARG A 87 11.16 38.77 -3.25
CA ARG A 87 11.03 39.85 -2.25
C ARG A 87 9.88 40.77 -2.67
N PRO A 88 8.69 40.69 -2.03
CA PRO A 88 8.27 39.68 -1.05
C PRO A 88 8.11 38.28 -1.68
N ALA A 89 7.92 37.24 -0.86
CA ALA A 89 7.64 35.89 -1.34
C ALA A 89 6.41 35.89 -2.27
N ARG A 90 6.46 35.12 -3.37
CA ARG A 90 5.44 35.17 -4.42
C ARG A 90 4.67 33.86 -4.52
N MET A 91 3.35 33.96 -4.54
CA MET A 91 2.45 32.86 -4.87
C MET A 91 2.26 32.77 -6.39
N HIS A 92 2.23 31.55 -6.91
CA HIS A 92 1.93 31.23 -8.30
C HIS A 92 0.91 30.10 -8.34
N TYR A 93 -0.37 30.40 -8.60
CA TYR A 93 -1.36 29.39 -8.98
C TYR A 93 -1.21 29.11 -10.47
N ILE A 94 -0.79 27.90 -10.81
CA ILE A 94 -0.35 27.52 -12.14
C ILE A 94 -1.54 27.20 -13.04
N ASP A 95 -1.48 27.62 -14.31
CA ASP A 95 -2.31 27.04 -15.38
C ASP A 95 -1.95 25.56 -15.52
N THR A 96 -2.63 24.71 -14.73
CA THR A 96 -2.31 23.29 -14.57
C THR A 96 -2.56 22.47 -15.84
N PRO A 97 -3.58 22.79 -16.67
CA PRO A 97 -3.69 22.27 -18.02
C PRO A 97 -2.44 22.51 -18.88
N ARG A 98 -1.81 23.69 -18.77
CA ARG A 98 -0.58 24.04 -19.51
C ARG A 98 0.68 23.42 -18.88
N PHE A 99 0.83 23.50 -17.56
CA PHE A 99 1.99 22.98 -16.82
C PHE A 99 1.57 21.92 -15.82
N GLN A 100 1.73 20.66 -16.22
CA GLN A 100 1.23 19.51 -15.48
C GLN A 100 2.12 19.10 -14.29
N LEU A 101 3.30 19.71 -14.15
CA LEU A 101 4.28 19.43 -13.10
C LEU A 101 4.92 20.75 -12.64
N HIS A 102 5.18 20.90 -11.33
CA HIS A 102 5.87 22.07 -10.78
C HIS A 102 7.24 22.30 -11.42
N VAL A 103 8.02 21.23 -11.62
CA VAL A 103 9.34 21.30 -12.26
C VAL A 103 9.27 21.87 -13.68
N ARG A 104 8.22 21.52 -14.43
CA ARG A 104 8.02 22.06 -15.78
C ARG A 104 7.68 23.54 -15.72
N PHE A 105 6.79 23.93 -14.82
CA PHE A 105 6.46 25.34 -14.60
C PHE A 105 7.70 26.18 -14.26
N VAL A 106 8.49 25.82 -13.24
CA VAL A 106 9.63 26.65 -12.82
C VAL A 106 10.74 26.72 -13.87
N ARG A 107 10.94 25.66 -14.68
CA ARG A 107 11.91 25.68 -15.78
C ARG A 107 11.42 26.54 -16.93
N ASP A 108 10.22 26.27 -17.43
CA ASP A 108 9.69 26.88 -18.65
C ASP A 108 9.35 28.38 -18.46
N THR A 109 9.12 28.82 -17.21
CA THR A 109 8.91 30.24 -16.87
C THR A 109 10.20 30.98 -16.51
N GLY A 110 11.34 30.30 -16.49
CA GLY A 110 12.63 30.90 -16.15
C GLY A 110 12.83 31.19 -14.65
N LEU A 111 11.93 30.74 -13.77
CA LEU A 111 12.14 30.83 -12.31
C LEU A 111 13.33 29.99 -11.86
N SER A 112 13.55 28.83 -12.49
CA SER A 112 14.66 27.91 -12.23
C SER A 112 15.04 27.14 -13.51
N PRO A 113 15.60 27.80 -14.54
CA PRO A 113 15.77 27.24 -15.88
C PRO A 113 16.70 26.02 -15.89
N ASN A 114 17.70 26.02 -15.01
CA ASN A 114 18.71 24.97 -14.92
C ASN A 114 18.41 23.89 -13.86
N ALA A 115 17.19 23.89 -13.30
CA ALA A 115 16.85 23.04 -12.16
C ALA A 115 16.94 21.55 -12.53
N GLY A 116 18.07 20.90 -12.26
CA GLY A 116 18.28 19.48 -12.53
C GLY A 116 17.47 18.58 -11.58
N LYS A 117 17.43 17.27 -11.86
CA LYS A 117 16.72 16.31 -10.98
C LYS A 117 17.18 16.41 -9.52
N ARG A 118 18.50 16.47 -9.29
CA ARG A 118 19.09 16.57 -7.94
C ARG A 118 18.66 17.82 -7.19
N GLU A 119 18.53 18.96 -7.88
CA GLU A 119 18.12 20.21 -7.26
C GLU A 119 16.64 20.18 -6.87
N ILE A 120 15.79 19.65 -7.75
CA ILE A 120 14.36 19.46 -7.47
C ILE A 120 14.16 18.46 -6.33
N ASP A 121 14.87 17.33 -6.34
CA ASP A 121 14.84 16.36 -5.24
C ASP A 121 15.26 17.04 -3.92
N ARG A 122 16.39 17.79 -3.91
CA ARG A 122 16.84 18.55 -2.74
C ARG A 122 15.80 19.55 -2.27
N ASN A 123 15.06 20.21 -3.17
CA ASN A 123 14.00 21.14 -2.80
C ASN A 123 12.93 20.47 -1.94
N TYR A 124 12.69 19.16 -2.02
CA TYR A 124 11.77 18.48 -1.10
C TYR A 124 12.37 18.14 0.27
N LEU A 125 13.69 18.22 0.43
CA LEU A 125 14.39 17.64 1.59
C LEU A 125 14.93 18.67 2.58
N VAL A 126 15.16 19.92 2.17
CA VAL A 126 15.87 20.93 2.99
C VAL A 126 14.96 22.08 3.45
N PRO A 127 15.13 22.60 4.68
CA PRO A 127 14.26 23.64 5.25
C PRO A 127 14.47 25.04 4.63
N ASP A 128 15.66 25.33 4.12
CA ASP A 128 16.05 26.59 3.48
C ASP A 128 15.75 26.63 1.97
N ARG A 129 14.97 25.67 1.48
CA ARG A 129 14.57 25.55 0.07
C ARG A 129 13.91 26.80 -0.51
N ARG A 130 14.09 27.02 -1.81
CA ARG A 130 13.47 28.16 -2.50
C ARG A 130 11.98 28.00 -2.68
N PHE A 131 11.52 26.81 -3.10
CA PHE A 131 10.14 26.62 -3.52
C PHE A 131 9.35 25.74 -2.57
N LEU A 132 8.07 26.06 -2.38
CA LEU A 132 7.06 25.13 -1.87
C LEU A 132 6.17 24.70 -3.02
N PHE A 133 6.15 23.40 -3.30
CA PHE A 133 5.40 22.79 -4.40
C PHE A 133 4.17 22.10 -3.84
N GLY A 134 3.01 22.73 -3.99
CA GLY A 134 1.76 22.20 -3.46
C GLY A 134 0.68 22.04 -4.52
N THR A 135 -0.41 21.40 -4.12
CA THR A 135 -1.61 21.23 -4.94
C THR A 135 -2.80 21.68 -4.12
N LEU A 136 -3.67 22.47 -4.73
CA LEU A 136 -4.96 22.87 -4.18
C LEU A 136 -6.05 22.10 -4.91
N SER A 137 -6.96 21.46 -4.19
CA SER A 137 -7.99 20.59 -4.76
C SER A 137 -9.36 20.80 -4.12
N TRP A 138 -10.42 20.56 -4.89
CA TRP A 138 -11.78 20.46 -4.38
C TRP A 138 -12.09 19.02 -3.97
N GLN A 139 -12.28 18.76 -2.68
CA GLN A 139 -12.63 17.43 -2.15
C GLN A 139 -14.14 17.26 -2.15
N GLN A 140 -14.69 16.45 -3.08
CA GLN A 140 -16.14 16.26 -3.23
C GLN A 140 -16.78 15.63 -1.99
N ASN A 141 -16.10 14.63 -1.42
CA ASN A 141 -16.52 13.84 -0.26
C ASN A 141 -16.75 14.66 1.02
N ILE A 142 -16.09 15.81 1.16
CA ILE A 142 -16.28 16.72 2.31
C ILE A 142 -16.72 18.12 1.89
N ALA A 143 -17.06 18.31 0.61
CA ALA A 143 -17.44 19.59 0.00
C ALA A 143 -16.54 20.76 0.44
N SER A 144 -15.22 20.57 0.40
CA SER A 144 -14.25 21.57 0.90
C SER A 144 -12.98 21.62 0.07
N PHE A 145 -12.33 22.78 0.05
CA PHE A 145 -11.01 22.91 -0.55
C PHE A 145 -9.93 22.42 0.40
N THR A 146 -8.96 21.71 -0.17
CA THR A 146 -7.75 21.30 0.55
C THR A 146 -6.51 21.69 -0.21
N TYR A 147 -5.44 22.06 0.49
CA TYR A 147 -4.11 22.06 -0.08
C TYR A 147 -3.27 20.92 0.48
N GLU A 148 -2.33 20.43 -0.32
CA GLU A 148 -1.48 19.30 0.05
C GLU A 148 -0.08 19.42 -0.55
N PHE A 149 0.85 18.67 0.04
CA PHE A 149 2.21 18.48 -0.45
C PHE A 149 2.46 17.01 -0.77
N TRP A 150 3.50 16.73 -1.56
CA TRP A 150 3.93 15.36 -1.84
C TRP A 150 4.27 14.63 -0.54
N GLU A 151 3.88 13.35 -0.42
CA GLU A 151 4.02 12.56 0.81
C GLU A 151 5.45 12.49 1.37
N GLY A 152 6.46 12.53 0.49
CA GLY A 152 7.88 12.51 0.85
C GLY A 152 8.50 13.90 1.06
N ASP A 153 7.70 14.97 1.02
CA ASP A 153 8.16 16.33 1.31
C ASP A 153 8.53 16.44 2.82
N ARG A 154 9.78 16.80 3.10
CA ARG A 154 10.30 17.03 4.46
C ARG A 154 9.85 18.40 5.00
N LEU A 155 8.54 18.62 5.05
CA LEU A 155 7.95 19.83 5.63
C LEU A 155 8.37 19.99 7.09
N THR A 156 8.74 21.22 7.44
CA THR A 156 8.91 21.68 8.81
C THR A 156 7.71 22.52 9.22
N ALA A 157 7.43 22.65 10.53
CA ALA A 157 6.33 23.48 11.00
C ALA A 157 6.41 24.95 10.50
N PRO A 158 7.59 25.61 10.41
CA PRO A 158 7.71 26.93 9.79
C PRO A 158 7.33 26.96 8.30
N LEU A 159 7.73 25.95 7.51
CA LEU A 159 7.38 25.87 6.10
C LEU A 159 5.88 25.67 5.91
N LEU A 160 5.27 24.84 6.75
CA LEU A 160 3.84 24.60 6.71
C LEU A 160 3.04 25.85 7.10
N ARG A 161 3.45 26.58 8.15
CA ARG A 161 2.84 27.88 8.50
C ARG A 161 2.97 28.91 7.39
N GLN A 162 4.12 28.98 6.73
CA GLN A 162 4.32 29.87 5.60
C GLN A 162 3.38 29.52 4.43
N ALA A 163 3.24 28.22 4.11
CA ALA A 163 2.32 27.77 3.08
C ALA A 163 0.86 28.09 3.43
N ASP A 164 0.44 27.75 4.65
CA ASP A 164 -0.93 27.96 5.14
C ASP A 164 -1.33 29.43 5.06
N ALA A 165 -0.48 30.33 5.57
CA ALA A 165 -0.70 31.76 5.52
C ALA A 165 -0.77 32.28 4.08
N ALA A 166 0.14 31.83 3.20
CA ALA A 166 0.16 32.25 1.80
C ALA A 166 -1.11 31.80 1.06
N VAL A 167 -1.51 30.53 1.21
CA VAL A 167 -2.72 30.01 0.55
C VAL A 167 -3.96 30.73 1.07
N LYS A 168 -4.12 30.91 2.39
CA LYS A 168 -5.28 31.59 2.98
C LYS A 168 -5.36 33.07 2.59
N ALA A 169 -4.23 33.75 2.41
CA ALA A 169 -4.20 35.15 1.99
C ALA A 169 -4.54 35.36 0.51
N SER A 170 -4.36 34.33 -0.33
CA SER A 170 -4.50 34.44 -1.80
C SER A 170 -5.58 33.54 -2.41
N PHE A 171 -6.41 32.90 -1.58
CA PHE A 171 -7.48 31.99 -2.01
C PHE A 171 -8.84 32.45 -1.49
N PHE A 172 -9.86 32.45 -2.36
CA PHE A 172 -11.18 33.02 -2.09
C PHE A 172 -12.06 32.28 -1.06
N ALA A 173 -11.71 31.05 -0.68
CA ALA A 173 -12.56 30.19 0.14
C ALA A 173 -11.80 29.57 1.33
N PRO A 174 -12.51 29.07 2.36
CA PRO A 174 -11.89 28.27 3.41
C PRO A 174 -11.14 27.07 2.82
N VAL A 175 -9.96 26.79 3.36
CA VAL A 175 -9.10 25.70 2.91
C VAL A 175 -8.49 24.99 4.10
N LYS A 176 -8.41 23.66 4.02
CA LYS A 176 -7.77 22.81 5.02
C LYS A 176 -6.47 22.21 4.50
N PHE A 177 -5.52 21.95 5.40
CA PHE A 177 -4.35 21.16 5.02
C PHE A 177 -4.74 19.69 4.93
N LYS A 178 -4.45 19.02 3.82
CA LYS A 178 -4.59 17.56 3.71
C LYS A 178 -3.25 16.88 3.99
N THR A 179 -3.23 15.98 4.97
CA THR A 179 -2.02 15.20 5.30
C THR A 179 -1.94 13.96 4.41
N ASN A 180 -0.75 13.74 3.83
CA ASN A 180 -0.46 12.61 2.94
C ASN A 180 0.53 11.60 3.56
N SER A 181 1.01 11.89 4.78
CA SER A 181 1.93 11.03 5.53
C SER A 181 1.79 11.28 7.03
N THR A 182 2.22 10.32 7.85
CA THR A 182 2.28 10.49 9.31
C THR A 182 3.23 11.62 9.74
N LEU A 183 4.23 11.94 8.91
CA LEU A 183 5.06 13.13 9.09
C LEU A 183 4.21 14.40 8.97
N HIS A 184 3.38 14.52 7.93
CA HIS A 184 2.53 15.69 7.73
C HIS A 184 1.53 15.89 8.87
N GLU A 185 0.96 14.80 9.41
CA GLU A 185 0.06 14.85 10.57
C GLU A 185 0.74 15.45 11.81
N ARG A 186 1.94 14.95 12.14
CA ARG A 186 2.73 15.52 13.24
C ARG A 186 3.06 16.99 13.01
N ARG A 187 3.46 17.36 11.79
CA ARG A 187 3.78 18.76 11.44
C ARG A 187 2.59 19.68 11.49
N ALA A 188 1.40 19.21 11.10
CA ALA A 188 0.16 19.97 11.22
C ALA A 188 -0.16 20.26 12.69
N ALA A 189 -0.06 19.24 13.56
CA ALA A 189 -0.26 19.39 14.99
C ALA A 189 0.75 20.35 15.64
N GLU A 190 2.05 20.19 15.35
CA GLU A 190 3.11 21.10 15.81
C GLU A 190 2.92 22.54 15.31
N ALA A 191 2.31 22.72 14.15
CA ALA A 191 2.04 24.02 13.57
C ALA A 191 0.73 24.65 14.05
N GLY A 192 -0.14 23.90 14.74
CA GLY A 192 -1.48 24.35 15.11
C GLY A 192 -2.42 24.56 13.92
N ILE A 193 -2.23 23.79 12.84
CA ILE A 193 -2.99 23.94 11.58
C ILE A 193 -4.09 22.88 11.53
N ASP A 194 -5.34 23.32 11.31
CA ASP A 194 -6.46 22.42 11.04
C ASP A 194 -6.18 21.60 9.79
N ALA A 195 -6.22 20.28 9.95
CA ALA A 195 -5.86 19.33 8.92
C ALA A 195 -6.87 18.20 8.81
N VAL A 196 -7.06 17.72 7.59
CA VAL A 196 -7.84 16.52 7.29
C VAL A 196 -6.89 15.42 6.85
N THR A 197 -7.02 14.24 7.47
CA THR A 197 -6.18 13.10 7.10
C THR A 197 -6.65 12.47 5.80
N GLN A 198 -5.73 11.82 5.09
CA GLN A 198 -6.11 11.01 3.94
C GLN A 198 -7.07 9.88 4.33
N GLU A 199 -6.93 9.28 5.51
CA GLU A 199 -7.88 8.29 6.03
C GLU A 199 -9.29 8.89 6.16
N ALA A 200 -9.41 10.06 6.78
CA ALA A 200 -10.69 10.73 6.98
C ALA A 200 -11.37 11.02 5.63
N LEU A 201 -10.61 11.45 4.62
CA LEU A 201 -11.15 11.65 3.28
C LEU A 201 -11.62 10.34 2.65
N ILE A 202 -10.85 9.26 2.71
CA ILE A 202 -11.25 7.99 2.09
C ILE A 202 -12.46 7.38 2.81
N ARG A 203 -12.52 7.50 4.13
CA ARG A 203 -13.70 7.09 4.90
C ARG A 203 -14.95 7.82 4.43
N GLU A 204 -14.81 9.07 3.99
CA GLU A 204 -15.90 9.83 3.40
C GLU A 204 -16.21 9.49 1.92
N GLN A 205 -15.44 8.60 1.28
CA GLN A 205 -15.75 8.15 -0.07
C GLN A 205 -16.72 6.96 -0.03
N PRO A 206 -17.73 6.90 -0.91
CA PRO A 206 -18.63 5.76 -0.98
C PRO A 206 -17.94 4.50 -1.54
N TYR A 207 -16.91 4.70 -2.38
CA TYR A 207 -16.28 3.64 -3.16
C TYR A 207 -14.85 4.01 -3.55
N MET A 208 -13.94 3.02 -3.54
CA MET A 208 -12.61 3.14 -4.14
C MET A 208 -12.22 1.82 -4.83
N PRO A 209 -11.91 1.84 -6.13
CA PRO A 209 -11.43 0.66 -6.83
C PRO A 209 -9.99 0.32 -6.40
N MET A 210 -9.70 -0.96 -6.17
CA MET A 210 -8.36 -1.43 -5.78
C MET A 210 -7.74 -2.34 -6.85
N ASN A 211 -8.53 -3.30 -7.34
CA ASN A 211 -8.23 -4.16 -8.48
C ASN A 211 -9.51 -4.37 -9.28
N LEU A 212 -9.49 -3.90 -10.53
CA LEU A 212 -10.63 -4.01 -11.44
C LEU A 212 -10.80 -5.46 -11.89
N GLY A 213 -12.01 -5.83 -12.25
CA GLY A 213 -12.29 -7.15 -12.79
C GLY A 213 -13.67 -7.65 -12.42
N SER A 214 -13.91 -8.91 -12.77
CA SER A 214 -15.19 -9.58 -12.57
C SER A 214 -14.95 -10.93 -11.93
N ALA A 215 -15.85 -11.33 -11.03
CA ALA A 215 -15.84 -12.66 -10.46
C ALA A 215 -17.26 -13.08 -10.09
N THR A 216 -17.47 -14.39 -10.10
CA THR A 216 -18.69 -14.99 -9.55
C THR A 216 -18.34 -15.67 -8.24
N GLY A 217 -19.13 -15.42 -7.21
CA GLY A 217 -18.94 -16.07 -5.92
C GLY A 217 -20.11 -15.90 -4.97
N ARG A 218 -20.03 -16.54 -3.82
CA ARG A 218 -21.03 -16.42 -2.75
C ARG A 218 -20.64 -15.32 -1.78
N VAL A 219 -21.51 -14.36 -1.51
CA VAL A 219 -21.20 -13.27 -0.58
C VAL A 219 -21.08 -13.82 0.85
N ARG A 220 -19.95 -13.52 1.51
CA ARG A 220 -19.70 -13.86 2.91
C ARG A 220 -19.26 -12.63 3.67
N ILE A 221 -20.06 -12.20 4.64
CA ILE A 221 -19.71 -11.10 5.53
C ILE A 221 -18.87 -11.64 6.68
N VAL A 222 -17.66 -11.09 6.82
CA VAL A 222 -16.72 -11.45 7.88
C VAL A 222 -16.72 -10.33 8.90
N GLU A 223 -17.52 -10.52 9.95
CA GLU A 223 -17.63 -9.58 11.07
C GLU A 223 -16.32 -9.53 11.89
N GLN A 224 -15.65 -10.67 12.07
CA GLN A 224 -14.45 -10.81 12.89
C GLN A 224 -13.43 -11.77 12.25
N ALA A 225 -12.16 -11.66 12.65
CA ALA A 225 -11.06 -12.46 12.10
C ALA A 225 -11.27 -13.98 12.23
N SER A 226 -12.01 -14.45 13.23
CA SER A 226 -12.36 -15.88 13.38
C SER A 226 -13.14 -16.43 12.18
N GLY A 227 -13.97 -15.61 11.54
CA GLY A 227 -14.78 -15.97 10.37
C GLY A 227 -13.97 -16.18 9.08
N LEU A 228 -12.73 -15.67 9.02
CA LEU A 228 -11.84 -15.84 7.85
C LEU A 228 -11.56 -17.32 7.57
N ALA A 229 -11.57 -18.16 8.60
CA ALA A 229 -11.32 -19.59 8.51
C ALA A 229 -12.33 -20.34 7.64
N ALA A 230 -13.56 -19.85 7.58
CA ALA A 230 -14.68 -20.50 6.91
C ALA A 230 -14.83 -20.08 5.45
N LEU A 231 -14.02 -19.12 4.99
CA LEU A 231 -14.03 -18.65 3.61
C LEU A 231 -13.48 -19.73 2.68
N THR A 232 -14.12 -19.88 1.53
CA THR A 232 -13.69 -20.77 0.44
C THR A 232 -13.27 -19.97 -0.79
N PRO A 233 -12.56 -20.59 -1.74
CA PRO A 233 -12.19 -19.94 -3.01
C PRO A 233 -13.36 -19.47 -3.89
N ASP A 234 -14.57 -19.87 -3.54
CA ASP A 234 -15.81 -19.47 -4.21
C ASP A 234 -16.52 -18.30 -3.52
N ASP A 235 -16.05 -17.87 -2.35
CA ASP A 235 -16.69 -16.78 -1.62
C ASP A 235 -16.20 -15.41 -2.13
N ILE A 236 -17.10 -14.43 -2.14
CA ILE A 236 -16.77 -13.00 -2.22
C ILE A 236 -16.76 -12.49 -0.77
N ALA A 237 -15.57 -12.20 -0.25
CA ALA A 237 -15.39 -11.83 1.13
C ALA A 237 -15.67 -10.34 1.34
N VAL A 238 -16.66 -10.03 2.19
CA VAL A 238 -16.96 -8.68 2.65
C VAL A 238 -16.33 -8.50 4.03
N LEU A 239 -15.25 -7.73 4.10
CA LEU A 239 -14.36 -7.63 5.26
C LEU A 239 -14.59 -6.32 6.01
N ARG A 240 -15.08 -6.41 7.25
CA ARG A 240 -15.24 -5.23 8.12
C ARG A 240 -13.92 -4.67 8.65
N GLN A 241 -12.90 -5.52 8.69
CA GLN A 241 -11.54 -5.19 9.10
C GLN A 241 -10.57 -5.79 8.10
N VAL A 242 -9.42 -5.13 7.89
CA VAL A 242 -8.35 -5.64 7.02
C VAL A 242 -7.59 -6.71 7.79
N PRO A 243 -7.66 -8.00 7.41
CA PRO A 243 -7.02 -9.06 8.16
C PRO A 243 -5.52 -9.14 7.88
N LEU A 244 -4.78 -9.76 8.81
CA LEU A 244 -3.37 -10.09 8.62
C LEU A 244 -3.17 -11.15 7.53
N SER A 245 -4.11 -12.09 7.38
CA SER A 245 -4.08 -13.14 6.37
C SER A 245 -5.48 -13.37 5.82
N LEU A 246 -5.58 -13.66 4.53
CA LEU A 246 -6.83 -13.99 3.86
C LEU A 246 -6.60 -15.31 3.08
N PRO A 247 -7.44 -16.34 3.23
CA PRO A 247 -7.40 -17.49 2.33
C PRO A 247 -7.81 -17.09 0.91
N PRO A 248 -7.49 -17.90 -0.13
CA PRO A 248 -7.96 -17.64 -1.49
C PRO A 248 -9.49 -17.53 -1.53
N VAL A 249 -9.99 -16.53 -2.25
CA VAL A 249 -11.41 -16.19 -2.42
C VAL A 249 -11.65 -15.75 -3.87
N ALA A 250 -12.91 -15.59 -4.28
CA ALA A 250 -13.29 -15.17 -5.64
C ALA A 250 -13.27 -13.64 -5.81
N GLY A 251 -13.45 -12.88 -4.73
CA GLY A 251 -13.45 -11.42 -4.73
C GLY A 251 -13.37 -10.86 -3.32
N VAL A 252 -12.99 -9.58 -3.18
CA VAL A 252 -12.87 -8.92 -1.86
C VAL A 252 -13.50 -7.53 -1.86
N VAL A 253 -14.38 -7.28 -0.91
CA VAL A 253 -14.90 -5.94 -0.63
C VAL A 253 -14.52 -5.56 0.81
N THR A 254 -13.89 -4.41 1.00
CA THR A 254 -13.45 -3.95 2.33
C THR A 254 -14.26 -2.75 2.80
N GLU A 255 -14.65 -2.74 4.08
CA GLU A 255 -15.39 -1.64 4.71
C GLU A 255 -14.46 -0.59 5.34
N ARG A 256 -13.20 -0.94 5.57
CA ARG A 256 -12.18 0.00 6.06
C ARG A 256 -11.20 0.36 4.96
N PRO A 257 -10.88 1.66 4.79
CA PRO A 257 -9.85 2.09 3.87
C PRO A 257 -8.54 1.35 4.12
N SER A 258 -7.84 0.99 3.05
CA SER A 258 -6.50 0.44 3.12
C SER A 258 -5.62 1.00 2.02
N THR A 259 -4.32 0.77 2.16
CA THR A 259 -3.34 1.25 1.17
C THR A 259 -3.46 0.45 -0.14
N ALA A 260 -3.11 1.08 -1.26
CA ALA A 260 -2.96 0.38 -2.55
C ALA A 260 -1.85 -0.69 -2.51
N LEU A 261 -0.96 -0.65 -1.53
CA LEU A 261 0.07 -1.66 -1.27
C LEU A 261 -0.28 -2.56 -0.08
N SER A 262 -1.53 -2.53 0.37
CA SER A 262 -1.97 -3.36 1.50
C SER A 262 -1.83 -4.83 1.16
N HIS A 263 -1.57 -5.65 2.18
CA HIS A 263 -1.42 -7.08 2.03
C HIS A 263 -2.62 -7.69 1.28
N VAL A 264 -3.84 -7.28 1.63
CA VAL A 264 -5.07 -7.72 0.95
C VAL A 264 -5.09 -7.33 -0.53
N ASN A 265 -4.68 -6.11 -0.88
CA ASN A 265 -4.67 -5.69 -2.28
C ASN A 265 -3.61 -6.45 -3.10
N LEU A 266 -2.44 -6.71 -2.52
CA LEU A 266 -1.39 -7.48 -3.17
C LEU A 266 -1.81 -8.95 -3.36
N LEU A 267 -2.50 -9.54 -2.38
CA LEU A 267 -3.09 -10.88 -2.52
C LEU A 267 -4.15 -10.90 -3.63
N ALA A 268 -5.09 -9.96 -3.62
CA ALA A 268 -6.15 -9.88 -4.64
C ALA A 268 -5.57 -9.74 -6.06
N LYS A 269 -4.55 -8.89 -6.23
CA LYS A 269 -3.82 -8.77 -7.50
C LYS A 269 -3.08 -10.05 -7.87
N GLY A 270 -2.42 -10.69 -6.91
CA GLY A 270 -1.71 -11.96 -7.12
C GLY A 270 -2.63 -13.11 -7.55
N TRP A 271 -3.86 -13.13 -7.05
CA TRP A 271 -4.89 -14.08 -7.45
C TRP A 271 -5.67 -13.66 -8.71
N GLY A 272 -5.49 -12.43 -9.18
CA GLY A 272 -6.23 -11.89 -10.32
C GLY A 272 -7.73 -11.72 -10.05
N ILE A 273 -8.12 -11.42 -8.80
CA ILE A 273 -9.53 -11.26 -8.40
C ILE A 273 -9.90 -9.78 -8.21
N PRO A 274 -11.16 -9.39 -8.47
CA PRO A 274 -11.60 -8.03 -8.22
C PRO A 274 -11.58 -7.70 -6.73
N ASN A 275 -11.15 -6.49 -6.39
CA ASN A 275 -11.34 -5.93 -5.06
C ASN A 275 -11.58 -4.42 -5.03
N ALA A 276 -12.32 -3.99 -4.01
CA ALA A 276 -12.65 -2.60 -3.77
C ALA A 276 -12.84 -2.28 -2.29
N TYR A 277 -12.74 -1.00 -1.96
CA TYR A 277 -13.32 -0.43 -0.74
C TYR A 277 -14.73 0.06 -1.05
N VAL A 278 -15.67 -0.23 -0.16
CA VAL A 278 -17.06 0.24 -0.21
C VAL A 278 -17.44 0.72 1.20
N ARG A 279 -17.94 1.94 1.31
CA ARG A 279 -18.40 2.46 2.60
C ARG A 279 -19.55 1.60 3.13
N ASP A 280 -19.49 1.25 4.41
CA ASP A 280 -20.50 0.43 5.09
C ASP A 280 -20.81 -0.88 4.35
N ALA A 281 -19.79 -1.49 3.73
CA ALA A 281 -19.94 -2.66 2.86
C ALA A 281 -20.76 -3.80 3.50
N ALA A 282 -20.54 -4.13 4.78
CA ALA A 282 -21.30 -5.20 5.44
C ALA A 282 -22.78 -4.87 5.64
N THR A 283 -23.14 -3.59 5.67
CA THR A 283 -24.54 -3.14 5.74
C THR A 283 -25.14 -3.15 4.34
N VAL A 284 -24.47 -2.52 3.37
CA VAL A 284 -24.93 -2.40 1.98
C VAL A 284 -25.11 -3.77 1.32
N LEU A 285 -24.25 -4.73 1.64
CA LEU A 285 -24.23 -6.06 1.02
C LEU A 285 -24.98 -7.12 1.83
N ARG A 286 -25.65 -6.72 2.93
CA ARG A 286 -26.32 -7.66 3.84
C ARG A 286 -27.39 -8.49 3.14
N GLU A 287 -28.15 -7.88 2.23
CA GLU A 287 -29.20 -8.57 1.48
C GLU A 287 -28.68 -9.67 0.55
N HIS A 288 -27.40 -9.62 0.19
CA HIS A 288 -26.73 -10.60 -0.64
C HIS A 288 -26.03 -11.69 0.17
N GLU A 289 -25.99 -11.61 1.50
CA GLU A 289 -25.29 -12.57 2.35
C GLU A 289 -25.75 -14.02 2.07
N GLY A 290 -24.79 -14.90 1.80
CA GLY A 290 -25.04 -16.30 1.46
C GLY A 290 -25.52 -16.54 0.02
N ARG A 291 -25.84 -15.50 -0.75
CA ARG A 291 -26.28 -15.62 -2.15
C ARG A 291 -25.10 -15.63 -3.11
N TRP A 292 -25.27 -16.33 -4.23
CA TRP A 292 -24.34 -16.30 -5.35
C TRP A 292 -24.59 -15.06 -6.19
N VAL A 293 -23.52 -14.36 -6.53
CA VAL A 293 -23.55 -13.11 -7.28
C VAL A 293 -22.42 -13.06 -8.30
N ALA A 294 -22.66 -12.38 -9.42
CA ALA A 294 -21.60 -11.84 -10.26
C ALA A 294 -21.23 -10.44 -9.74
N LEU A 295 -19.98 -10.29 -9.26
CA LEU A 295 -19.37 -9.03 -8.89
C LEU A 295 -18.59 -8.47 -10.07
N GLN A 296 -18.83 -7.21 -10.40
CA GLN A 296 -18.01 -6.42 -11.30
C GLN A 296 -17.47 -5.21 -10.55
N VAL A 297 -16.15 -5.03 -10.54
CA VAL A 297 -15.47 -3.83 -10.02
C VAL A 297 -14.96 -3.03 -11.21
N THR A 298 -15.35 -1.75 -11.29
CA THR A 298 -14.96 -0.81 -12.35
C THR A 298 -14.30 0.43 -11.75
N ALA A 299 -13.79 1.33 -12.59
CA ALA A 299 -13.21 2.58 -12.12
C ALA A 299 -14.23 3.49 -11.40
N SER A 300 -15.50 3.42 -11.78
CA SER A 300 -16.55 4.32 -11.27
C SER A 300 -17.46 3.70 -10.21
N GLY A 301 -17.42 2.38 -10.02
CA GLY A 301 -18.27 1.72 -9.04
C GLY A 301 -18.14 0.20 -9.08
N TYR A 302 -19.10 -0.47 -8.44
CA TYR A 302 -19.25 -1.91 -8.50
C TYR A 302 -20.69 -2.29 -8.83
N GLN A 303 -20.87 -3.48 -9.40
CA GLN A 303 -22.17 -4.06 -9.66
C GLN A 303 -22.23 -5.46 -9.08
N LEU A 304 -23.38 -5.79 -8.50
CA LEU A 304 -23.69 -7.13 -8.00
C LEU A 304 -24.97 -7.60 -8.64
N ARG A 305 -24.90 -8.74 -9.33
CA ARG A 305 -26.06 -9.38 -9.92
C ARG A 305 -26.25 -10.75 -9.27
N PRO A 306 -27.36 -10.99 -8.55
CA PRO A 306 -27.71 -12.32 -8.10
C PRO A 306 -27.76 -13.31 -9.27
N LEU A 307 -27.28 -14.53 -9.03
CA LEU A 307 -27.30 -15.61 -10.02
C LEU A 307 -28.44 -16.59 -9.76
N SER A 308 -29.01 -17.12 -10.85
CA SER A 308 -29.94 -18.24 -10.77
C SER A 308 -29.23 -19.55 -10.38
N ALA A 309 -29.99 -20.55 -9.94
CA ALA A 309 -29.44 -21.86 -9.63
C ALA A 309 -28.77 -22.52 -10.86
N GLU A 310 -29.33 -22.30 -12.05
CA GLU A 310 -28.77 -22.78 -13.33
C GLU A 310 -27.44 -22.10 -13.64
N GLU A 311 -27.36 -20.78 -13.48
CA GLU A 311 -26.12 -20.03 -13.66
C GLU A 311 -25.02 -20.46 -12.67
N VAL A 312 -25.40 -20.76 -11.43
CA VAL A 312 -24.47 -21.26 -10.40
C VAL A 312 -23.97 -22.66 -10.76
N ALA A 313 -24.84 -23.54 -11.25
CA ALA A 313 -24.48 -24.89 -11.66
C ALA A 313 -23.60 -24.92 -12.93
N ALA A 314 -23.81 -23.99 -13.86
CA ALA A 314 -23.04 -23.86 -15.10
C ALA A 314 -21.69 -23.12 -14.92
N ARG A 315 -21.39 -22.63 -13.71
CA ARG A 315 -20.19 -21.83 -13.44
C ARG A 315 -18.92 -22.69 -13.57
N PRO A 316 -17.86 -22.19 -14.23
CA PRO A 316 -16.57 -22.86 -14.20
C PRO A 316 -16.03 -22.92 -12.76
N PRO A 317 -15.32 -23.99 -12.37
CA PRO A 317 -14.66 -24.04 -11.07
C PRO A 317 -13.78 -22.80 -10.89
N SER A 318 -13.83 -22.21 -9.69
CA SER A 318 -13.10 -20.96 -9.45
C SER A 318 -11.61 -21.15 -9.77
N ARG A 319 -11.02 -20.16 -10.43
CA ARG A 319 -9.58 -20.19 -10.78
C ARG A 319 -8.69 -20.20 -9.53
N THR A 320 -9.17 -19.62 -8.44
CA THR A 320 -8.54 -19.70 -7.11
C THR A 320 -8.90 -20.99 -6.37
N ALA A 321 -9.96 -21.67 -6.82
CA ALA A 321 -10.35 -23.01 -6.37
C ALA A 321 -9.56 -24.12 -7.04
N SER A 322 -8.46 -23.87 -7.79
CA SER A 322 -7.51 -24.96 -8.05
C SER A 322 -7.02 -25.45 -6.70
N PRO A 323 -7.55 -26.58 -6.21
CA PRO A 323 -7.07 -27.10 -4.98
C PRO A 323 -5.76 -27.78 -5.34
N ALA A 324 -4.82 -27.79 -4.42
CA ALA A 324 -3.73 -28.76 -4.41
C ALA A 324 -4.26 -30.21 -4.23
N THR A 325 -5.47 -30.54 -4.73
CA THR A 325 -6.08 -31.87 -4.76
C THR A 325 -6.19 -32.44 -6.17
N GLY A 326 -5.79 -31.69 -7.21
CA GLY A 326 -5.30 -32.32 -8.41
C GLY A 326 -3.87 -32.79 -8.17
N SER A 327 -3.53 -34.00 -8.58
CA SER A 327 -2.15 -34.51 -8.67
C SER A 327 -1.24 -33.69 -9.60
N GLY A 328 -1.64 -32.47 -9.98
CA GLY A 328 -0.76 -31.44 -10.50
C GLY A 328 0.20 -31.05 -9.39
N THR A 329 1.35 -31.72 -9.35
CA THR A 329 2.56 -31.18 -8.77
C THR A 329 2.62 -29.71 -9.17
N VAL A 330 2.43 -28.78 -8.22
CA VAL A 330 2.92 -27.42 -8.41
C VAL A 330 4.36 -27.65 -8.81
N ASP A 331 4.70 -27.30 -10.06
CA ASP A 331 6.03 -27.51 -10.61
C ASP A 331 6.95 -26.49 -9.93
N THR A 332 7.19 -26.76 -8.65
CA THR A 332 8.04 -26.00 -7.78
C THR A 332 9.45 -26.34 -8.24
N PRO A 333 10.25 -25.33 -8.61
CA PRO A 333 11.62 -25.56 -8.99
C PRO A 333 12.29 -26.41 -7.91
N ARG A 334 12.86 -27.56 -8.28
CA ARG A 334 13.54 -28.42 -7.32
C ARG A 334 14.63 -27.60 -6.63
N PRO A 335 14.64 -27.55 -5.28
CA PRO A 335 15.66 -26.81 -4.57
C PRO A 335 17.04 -27.40 -4.86
N ASP A 336 18.03 -26.53 -5.07
CA ASP A 336 19.42 -26.91 -5.16
C ASP A 336 19.99 -27.09 -3.76
N LEU A 337 20.22 -28.34 -3.37
CA LEU A 337 20.70 -28.73 -2.05
C LEU A 337 22.23 -28.81 -1.96
N ARG A 338 22.96 -28.42 -3.00
CA ARG A 338 24.44 -28.52 -3.02
C ARG A 338 25.13 -27.34 -2.35
N GLU A 339 24.48 -26.17 -2.33
CA GLU A 339 25.06 -24.98 -1.72
C GLU A 339 24.78 -24.97 -0.22
N THR A 340 25.84 -24.89 0.57
CA THR A 340 25.79 -24.93 2.05
C THR A 340 26.42 -23.69 2.69
N ARG A 341 27.01 -22.78 1.90
CA ARG A 341 27.54 -21.53 2.44
C ARG A 341 26.44 -20.51 2.61
N LEU A 342 26.53 -19.70 3.66
CA LEU A 342 25.69 -18.52 3.79
C LEU A 342 26.06 -17.53 2.69
N LEU A 343 25.10 -17.16 1.86
CA LEU A 343 25.33 -16.30 0.71
C LEU A 343 24.93 -14.87 1.04
N PRO A 344 25.85 -13.89 1.05
CA PRO A 344 25.48 -12.50 1.27
C PRO A 344 24.55 -12.00 0.15
N LEU A 345 23.56 -11.18 0.47
CA LEU A 345 22.57 -10.65 -0.49
C LEU A 345 23.25 -10.01 -1.70
N ALA A 346 24.37 -9.31 -1.48
CA ALA A 346 25.16 -8.68 -2.54
C ALA A 346 25.67 -9.67 -3.63
N SER A 347 25.86 -10.94 -3.27
CA SER A 347 26.29 -12.00 -4.18
C SER A 347 25.14 -12.67 -4.95
N LEU A 348 23.89 -12.47 -4.51
CA LEU A 348 22.72 -13.15 -5.07
C LEU A 348 22.24 -12.46 -6.36
N ARG A 349 21.68 -13.27 -7.26
CA ARG A 349 21.00 -12.87 -8.50
C ARG A 349 19.70 -13.66 -8.64
N ALA A 350 18.86 -13.29 -9.60
CA ALA A 350 17.58 -13.99 -9.85
C ALA A 350 17.75 -15.52 -10.02
N ARG A 351 18.85 -15.97 -10.63
CA ARG A 351 19.20 -17.40 -10.80
C ARG A 351 19.39 -18.17 -9.49
N ASN A 352 19.64 -17.48 -8.36
CA ASN A 352 19.81 -18.13 -7.05
C ASN A 352 18.47 -18.49 -6.40
N SER A 353 17.33 -18.32 -7.08
CA SER A 353 16.00 -18.62 -6.55
C SER A 353 15.84 -20.08 -6.11
N THR A 354 16.50 -21.02 -6.80
CA THR A 354 16.49 -22.45 -6.44
C THR A 354 17.40 -22.78 -5.25
N GLN A 355 18.28 -21.88 -4.82
CA GLN A 355 19.14 -22.04 -3.64
C GLN A 355 18.58 -21.31 -2.42
N CYS A 356 18.03 -20.11 -2.65
CA CYS A 356 17.74 -19.12 -1.62
C CYS A 356 16.29 -18.63 -1.58
N GLY A 357 15.44 -19.17 -2.43
CA GLY A 357 14.09 -18.66 -2.66
C GLY A 357 14.05 -17.35 -3.45
N ALA A 358 12.89 -17.08 -4.04
CA ALA A 358 12.70 -15.92 -4.93
C ALA A 358 12.92 -14.57 -4.23
N LYS A 359 12.59 -14.45 -2.93
CA LYS A 359 12.72 -13.19 -2.19
C LYS A 359 14.19 -12.75 -2.07
N ALA A 360 15.05 -13.61 -1.53
CA ALA A 360 16.46 -13.29 -1.37
C ALA A 360 17.15 -13.10 -2.73
N ALA A 361 16.84 -13.95 -3.72
CA ALA A 361 17.34 -13.81 -5.08
C ALA A 361 16.97 -12.46 -5.74
N ASN A 362 15.73 -12.01 -5.55
CA ASN A 362 15.27 -10.72 -6.08
C ASN A 362 15.84 -9.53 -5.32
N LEU A 363 16.00 -9.61 -3.99
CA LEU A 363 16.69 -8.56 -3.22
C LEU A 363 18.14 -8.39 -3.70
N GLY A 364 18.87 -9.50 -3.89
CA GLY A 364 20.23 -9.45 -4.46
C GLY A 364 20.26 -8.95 -5.90
N ALA A 365 19.28 -9.32 -6.73
CA ALA A 365 19.14 -8.78 -8.08
C ALA A 365 18.87 -7.27 -8.09
N MET A 366 18.02 -6.77 -7.18
CA MET A 366 17.78 -5.33 -7.01
C MET A 366 19.04 -4.59 -6.57
N GLN A 367 19.78 -5.14 -5.60
CA GLN A 367 21.05 -4.58 -5.14
C GLN A 367 22.07 -4.54 -6.29
N ALA A 368 22.16 -5.60 -7.08
CA ALA A 368 23.04 -5.70 -8.24
C ALA A 368 22.68 -4.73 -9.36
N ALA A 369 21.39 -4.49 -9.57
CA ALA A 369 20.87 -3.56 -10.58
C ALA A 369 21.15 -2.09 -10.24
N ARG A 370 21.55 -1.77 -8.99
CA ARG A 370 21.88 -0.41 -8.53
C ARG A 370 20.79 0.62 -8.90
N ILE A 371 19.53 0.22 -8.73
CA ILE A 371 18.37 1.07 -9.07
C ILE A 371 18.46 2.34 -8.23
N ALA A 372 18.47 3.50 -8.90
CA ALA A 372 18.54 4.79 -8.24
C ALA A 372 17.39 4.94 -7.22
N SER A 373 17.73 5.37 -6.00
CA SER A 373 16.81 5.55 -4.88
C SER A 373 16.22 4.26 -4.26
N ALA A 374 16.64 3.07 -4.69
CA ALA A 374 16.31 1.82 -4.01
C ALA A 374 17.42 1.46 -3.00
N PHE A 375 17.06 1.24 -1.74
CA PHE A 375 17.96 0.73 -0.71
C PHE A 375 17.59 -0.72 -0.39
N VAL A 376 18.56 -1.62 -0.56
CA VAL A 376 18.47 -3.00 -0.10
C VAL A 376 19.37 -3.12 1.12
N PRO A 377 18.82 -3.38 2.32
CA PRO A 377 19.63 -3.61 3.51
C PRO A 377 20.59 -4.79 3.32
N ASP A 378 21.74 -4.73 3.99
CA ASP A 378 22.64 -5.88 4.04
C ASP A 378 21.97 -7.08 4.72
N GLY A 379 22.41 -8.27 4.32
CA GLY A 379 21.91 -9.54 4.82
C GLY A 379 22.51 -10.72 4.08
N PHE A 380 22.03 -11.92 4.40
CA PHE A 380 22.45 -13.15 3.76
C PHE A 380 21.27 -14.12 3.61
N CYS A 381 21.42 -15.08 2.71
CA CYS A 381 20.56 -16.23 2.53
C CYS A 381 21.15 -17.43 3.28
N ILE A 382 20.27 -18.19 3.94
CA ILE A 382 20.52 -19.58 4.36
C ILE A 382 19.98 -20.49 3.23
N PRO A 383 20.85 -21.21 2.50
CA PRO A 383 20.40 -22.08 1.41
C PRO A 383 19.44 -23.20 1.85
N PHE A 384 18.61 -23.69 0.92
CA PHE A 384 17.67 -24.80 1.18
C PHE A 384 18.34 -26.08 1.69
N ALA A 385 19.63 -26.30 1.43
CA ALA A 385 20.40 -27.43 1.95
C ALA A 385 20.36 -27.52 3.49
N HIS A 386 20.43 -26.38 4.19
CA HIS A 386 20.33 -26.36 5.65
C HIS A 386 18.92 -26.70 6.12
N TYR A 387 17.90 -26.21 5.42
CA TYR A 387 16.51 -26.49 5.75
C TYR A 387 16.17 -27.97 5.54
N GLU A 388 16.61 -28.58 4.43
CA GLU A 388 16.42 -30.02 4.19
C GLU A 388 17.10 -30.84 5.28
N ARG A 389 18.36 -30.55 5.61
CA ARG A 389 19.10 -31.30 6.63
C ARG A 389 18.43 -31.17 8.01
N PHE A 390 18.06 -29.96 8.41
CA PHE A 390 17.35 -29.70 9.66
C PHE A 390 16.02 -30.45 9.74
N MET A 391 15.22 -30.41 8.68
CA MET A 391 13.91 -31.10 8.64
C MET A 391 14.06 -32.63 8.63
N ARG A 392 15.07 -33.16 7.92
CA ARG A 392 15.35 -34.60 7.86
C ARG A 392 15.86 -35.11 9.20
N ALA A 393 16.83 -34.43 9.82
CA ALA A 393 17.42 -34.82 11.10
C ALA A 393 16.38 -34.90 12.22
N ASN A 394 15.35 -34.04 12.15
CA ASN A 394 14.27 -34.00 13.12
C ASN A 394 13.04 -34.84 12.74
N GLY A 395 13.08 -35.62 11.66
CA GLY A 395 12.00 -36.55 11.29
C GLY A 395 10.68 -35.87 10.91
N LEU A 396 10.73 -34.75 10.20
CA LEU A 396 9.53 -34.01 9.74
C LEU A 396 8.59 -34.90 8.92
N ALA A 397 9.13 -35.71 8.01
CA ALA A 397 8.33 -36.54 7.10
C ALA A 397 7.40 -37.51 7.86
N THR A 398 7.91 -38.16 8.91
CA THR A 398 7.12 -39.08 9.74
C THR A 398 6.01 -38.35 10.49
N ARG A 399 6.29 -37.17 11.04
CA ARG A 399 5.29 -36.34 11.75
C ARG A 399 4.19 -35.86 10.82
N LEU A 400 4.54 -35.41 9.61
CA LEU A 400 3.56 -34.99 8.61
C LEU A 400 2.64 -36.16 8.23
N ALA A 401 3.19 -37.34 7.97
CA ALA A 401 2.39 -38.52 7.65
C ALA A 401 1.40 -38.88 8.76
N GLN A 402 1.80 -38.76 10.03
CA GLN A 402 0.92 -38.99 11.18
C GLN A 402 -0.20 -37.92 11.27
N ILE A 403 0.16 -36.65 11.07
CA ILE A 403 -0.81 -35.54 11.06
C ILE A 403 -1.82 -35.71 9.92
N GLU A 404 -1.37 -36.06 8.73
CA GLU A 404 -2.23 -36.26 7.55
C GLU A 404 -3.22 -37.42 7.73
N GLN A 405 -2.83 -38.46 8.47
CA GLN A 405 -3.69 -39.61 8.80
C GLN A 405 -4.63 -39.35 9.99
N SER A 406 -4.49 -38.21 10.68
CA SER A 406 -5.28 -37.90 11.86
C SER A 406 -6.75 -37.63 11.50
N PRO A 407 -7.73 -38.15 12.28
CA PRO A 407 -9.14 -37.90 12.05
C PRO A 407 -9.46 -36.41 11.93
N GLY A 408 -10.18 -36.02 10.88
CA GLY A 408 -10.59 -34.63 10.65
C GLY A 408 -9.54 -33.73 9.99
N PHE A 409 -8.29 -34.16 9.80
CA PHE A 409 -7.27 -33.30 9.18
C PHE A 409 -7.60 -32.89 7.74
N ALA A 410 -8.09 -33.84 6.94
CA ALA A 410 -8.48 -33.59 5.55
C ALA A 410 -9.76 -32.75 5.45
N THR A 411 -10.71 -32.96 6.36
CA THR A 411 -12.10 -32.48 6.22
C THR A 411 -12.43 -31.26 7.06
N ASP A 412 -11.74 -31.01 8.18
CA ASP A 412 -12.00 -29.91 9.11
C ASP A 412 -10.85 -28.88 9.10
N PRO A 413 -11.09 -27.65 8.61
CA PRO A 413 -10.09 -26.58 8.61
C PRO A 413 -9.56 -26.18 10.00
N GLN A 414 -10.35 -26.30 11.07
CA GLN A 414 -9.92 -25.97 12.43
C GLN A 414 -8.99 -27.04 12.99
N VAL A 415 -9.33 -28.32 12.82
CA VAL A 415 -8.47 -29.44 13.21
C VAL A 415 -7.13 -29.35 12.48
N ARG A 416 -7.15 -29.15 11.16
CA ARG A 416 -5.94 -28.96 10.35
C ARG A 416 -5.09 -27.79 10.86
N ARG A 417 -5.72 -26.66 11.18
CA ARG A 417 -5.00 -25.48 11.71
C ARG A 417 -4.33 -25.78 13.04
N GLN A 418 -5.03 -26.44 13.97
CA GLN A 418 -4.49 -26.80 15.28
C GLN A 418 -3.31 -27.76 15.16
N ALA A 419 -3.44 -28.81 14.34
CA ALA A 419 -2.36 -29.77 14.11
C ALA A 419 -1.12 -29.11 13.49
N LEU A 420 -1.30 -28.25 12.48
CA LEU A 420 -0.20 -27.50 11.87
C LEU A 420 0.36 -26.41 12.80
N ALA A 421 -0.38 -25.96 13.82
CA ALA A 421 0.13 -25.07 14.86
C ALA A 421 1.05 -25.81 15.82
N ALA A 422 0.61 -26.96 16.33
CA ALA A 422 1.43 -27.81 17.18
C ALA A 422 2.74 -28.22 16.49
N LEU A 423 2.70 -28.60 15.21
CA LEU A 423 3.91 -28.92 14.44
C LEU A 423 4.88 -27.74 14.34
N ARG A 424 4.38 -26.51 14.15
CA ARG A 424 5.23 -25.31 14.11
C ARG A 424 5.87 -25.03 15.46
N ASP A 425 5.13 -25.23 16.55
CA ASP A 425 5.64 -25.06 17.91
C ASP A 425 6.73 -26.11 18.22
N GLU A 426 6.57 -27.35 17.74
CA GLU A 426 7.63 -28.37 17.80
C GLU A 426 8.88 -27.97 17.01
N ILE A 427 8.71 -27.50 15.77
CA ILE A 427 9.84 -27.09 14.90
C ILE A 427 10.70 -26.01 15.58
N VAL A 428 10.08 -25.08 16.31
CA VAL A 428 10.79 -24.01 17.04
C VAL A 428 11.69 -24.57 18.15
N GLN A 429 11.36 -25.74 18.70
CA GLN A 429 12.14 -26.39 19.76
C GLN A 429 13.21 -27.35 19.24
N TRP A 430 13.27 -27.59 17.93
CA TRP A 430 14.25 -28.52 17.37
C TRP A 430 15.67 -27.96 17.43
N PRO A 431 16.67 -28.82 17.69
CA PRO A 431 18.05 -28.40 17.70
C PRO A 431 18.47 -27.89 16.32
N VAL A 432 19.08 -26.71 16.30
CA VAL A 432 19.75 -26.16 15.12
C VAL A 432 21.18 -26.70 15.11
N ASP A 433 21.66 -27.15 13.96
CA ASP A 433 23.05 -27.58 13.79
C ASP A 433 24.01 -26.46 14.22
N ALA A 434 25.09 -26.83 14.92
CA ALA A 434 26.12 -25.91 15.40
C ALA A 434 26.99 -25.33 14.26
#